data_AF-A0AA90T4P3-F1
#
_entry.id   AF-A0AA90T4P3-F1
#
_cell.length_a   1.000
_cell.length_b   1.000
_cell.length_c   1.000
_cell.angle_alpha   90.00
_cell.angle_beta   90.00
_cell.angle_gamma   90.00
#
_symmetry.space_group_name_H-M   'P 1'
#
loop_
_entity.id
_entity.type
_entity.pdbx_description
1 polymer ?
#
loop_
_entity_poly.entity_id
_entity_poly.type
_entity_poly.pdbx_seq_one_letter_code
_entity_poly.pdbx_strand_id
1 'polypeptide(L)'
;MKRKAVILIGLIAVLIILFVVYLTSPGRLEKVEIVEKYYPHFSDGKAVGFKTNEVINVTETEEGSNCAMKFDNGKTYEIDCDRYLTYKIDETVYITTEGNHVKEIRRKR
;
A
#
# COMPACT_ATOMS: atom_id res chain seq x y z
N MET A 1 31.48 -21.17 25.74
CA MET A 1 30.01 -20.97 25.90
C MET A 1 29.32 -22.33 25.88
N LYS A 2 28.37 -22.58 26.79
CA LYS A 2 27.70 -23.89 26.91
C LYS A 2 26.93 -24.18 25.60
N ARG A 3 27.11 -25.36 24.97
CA ARG A 3 26.45 -25.76 23.70
C ARG A 3 24.96 -25.39 23.64
N LYS A 4 24.25 -25.50 24.77
CA LYS A 4 22.84 -25.13 24.93
C LYS A 4 22.55 -23.64 24.65
N ALA A 5 23.45 -22.74 25.03
CA ALA A 5 23.32 -21.30 24.80
C ALA A 5 23.48 -20.95 23.31
N VAL A 6 24.38 -21.64 22.59
CA VAL A 6 24.57 -21.44 21.15
C VAL A 6 23.34 -21.89 20.37
N ILE A 7 22.76 -23.05 20.74
CA ILE A 7 21.52 -23.57 20.14
C ILE A 7 20.35 -22.60 20.40
N LEU A 8 20.25 -22.07 21.63
CA LEU A 8 19.17 -21.14 22.00
C LEU A 8 19.25 -19.83 21.20
N ILE A 9 20.45 -19.27 21.03
CA ILE A 9 20.66 -18.05 20.23
C ILE A 9 20.30 -18.29 18.76
N GLY A 10 20.68 -19.44 18.20
CA GLY A 10 20.31 -19.82 16.84
C GLY A 10 18.80 -19.93 16.65
N LEU A 11 18.09 -20.54 17.59
CA LEU A 11 16.63 -20.62 17.59
C LEU A 11 15.95 -19.25 17.65
N ILE A 12 16.46 -18.36 18.51
CA ILE A 12 15.93 -16.99 18.63
C ILE A 12 16.15 -16.23 17.32
N ALA A 13 17.31 -16.34 16.70
CA ALA A 13 17.60 -15.70 15.42
C ALA A 13 16.63 -16.18 14.31
N VAL A 14 16.38 -17.48 14.21
CA VAL A 14 15.40 -18.04 13.25
C VAL A 14 13.99 -17.53 13.54
N LEU A 15 13.59 -17.48 14.82
CA LEU A 15 12.27 -16.98 15.22
C LEU A 15 12.08 -15.50 14.84
N ILE A 16 13.11 -14.67 15.03
CA ILE A 16 13.10 -13.26 14.66
C ILE A 16 12.97 -13.11 13.14
N ILE A 17 13.73 -13.88 12.35
CA ILE A 17 13.64 -13.86 10.89
C ILE A 17 12.23 -14.23 10.42
N LEU A 18 11.67 -15.31 10.96
CA LEU A 18 10.29 -15.73 10.64
C LEU A 18 9.26 -14.67 11.03
N PHE A 19 9.45 -14.01 12.18
CA PHE A 19 8.55 -12.95 12.63
C PHE A 19 8.59 -11.72 11.72
N VAL A 20 9.78 -11.32 11.27
CA VAL A 20 9.94 -10.22 10.29
C VAL A 20 9.29 -10.60 8.97
N VAL A 21 9.53 -11.80 8.44
CA VAL A 21 8.91 -12.28 7.19
C VAL A 21 7.38 -12.28 7.30
N TYR A 22 6.84 -12.75 8.44
CA TYR A 22 5.41 -12.75 8.70
C TYR A 22 4.82 -11.33 8.71
N LEU A 23 5.50 -10.36 9.32
CA LEU A 23 5.07 -8.97 9.34
C LEU A 23 5.13 -8.31 7.95
N THR A 24 6.09 -8.70 7.12
CA THR A 24 6.24 -8.19 5.76
C THR A 24 5.37 -8.91 4.74
N SER A 25 4.57 -9.91 5.14
CA SER A 25 3.78 -10.69 4.19
C SER A 25 2.76 -9.78 3.48
N PRO A 26 2.87 -9.62 2.15
CA PRO A 26 1.90 -8.84 1.39
C PRO A 26 0.54 -9.55 1.41
N GLY A 27 -0.54 -8.77 1.46
CA GLY A 27 -1.91 -9.31 1.37
C GLY A 27 -2.72 -9.40 2.67
N ARG A 28 -2.30 -8.74 3.77
CA ARG A 28 -3.24 -8.53 4.89
C ARG A 28 -4.37 -7.61 4.43
N LEU A 29 -5.61 -8.09 4.58
CA LEU A 29 -6.80 -7.31 4.30
C LEU A 29 -6.95 -6.21 5.37
N GLU A 30 -6.73 -4.96 4.98
CA GLU A 30 -6.86 -3.79 5.85
C GLU A 30 -8.19 -3.09 5.57
N LYS A 31 -8.94 -2.76 6.63
CA LYS A 31 -10.16 -1.92 6.54
C LYS A 31 -9.74 -0.47 6.73
N VAL A 32 -9.96 0.35 5.71
CA VAL A 32 -9.50 1.75 5.65
C VAL A 32 -10.55 2.64 4.98
N GLU A 33 -10.47 3.94 5.21
CA GLU A 33 -11.29 4.95 4.53
C GLU A 33 -10.45 5.70 3.49
N ILE A 34 -11.03 5.94 2.31
CA ILE A 34 -10.38 6.72 1.25
C ILE A 34 -10.47 8.20 1.61
N VAL A 35 -9.35 8.85 1.88
CA VAL A 35 -9.29 10.26 2.31
C VAL A 35 -9.05 11.22 1.14
N GLU A 36 -8.27 10.78 0.15
CA GLU A 36 -7.92 11.59 -1.02
C GLU A 36 -7.63 10.68 -2.23
N LYS A 37 -7.90 11.21 -3.42
CA LYS A 37 -7.57 10.56 -4.70
C LYS A 37 -6.64 11.47 -5.48
N TYR A 38 -5.58 10.90 -6.04
CA TYR A 38 -4.60 11.60 -6.85
C TYR A 38 -4.70 11.13 -8.29
N TYR A 39 -4.81 12.10 -9.20
CA TYR A 39 -4.93 11.84 -10.63
C TYR A 39 -3.70 12.37 -11.38
N PRO A 40 -3.21 11.65 -12.39
CA PRO A 40 -2.02 12.06 -13.13
C PRO A 40 -2.18 13.46 -13.73
N HIS A 41 -1.15 14.28 -13.59
CA HIS A 41 -1.09 15.61 -14.18
C HIS A 41 -0.02 15.61 -15.27
N PHE A 42 -0.44 15.24 -16.47
CA PHE A 42 0.45 14.95 -17.60
C PHE A 42 1.28 13.66 -17.39
N SER A 43 2.25 13.43 -18.28
CA SER A 43 3.14 12.27 -18.28
C SER A 43 4.50 12.62 -17.66
N ASP A 44 4.51 13.22 -16.48
CA ASP A 44 5.72 13.70 -15.80
C ASP A 44 6.02 12.97 -14.47
N GLY A 45 5.35 11.84 -14.25
CA GLY A 45 5.48 11.04 -13.03
C GLY A 45 4.83 11.70 -11.82
N LYS A 46 3.90 12.63 -12.01
CA LYS A 46 3.18 13.29 -10.91
C LYS A 46 1.68 13.10 -10.98
N ALA A 47 1.08 13.08 -9.80
CA ALA A 47 -0.36 13.07 -9.62
C ALA A 47 -0.81 14.18 -8.64
N VAL A 48 -1.97 14.76 -8.91
CA VAL A 48 -2.54 15.89 -8.15
C VAL A 48 -3.77 15.41 -7.38
N GLY A 49 -3.80 15.73 -6.09
CA GLY A 49 -4.89 15.40 -5.18
C GLY A 49 -6.17 16.16 -5.50
N PHE A 50 -7.30 15.47 -5.48
CA PHE A 50 -8.60 16.02 -5.86
C PHE A 50 -9.16 17.03 -4.84
N LYS A 51 -9.07 16.77 -3.53
CA LYS A 51 -9.53 17.70 -2.48
C LYS A 51 -8.48 18.74 -2.13
N THR A 52 -7.21 18.36 -2.12
CA THR A 52 -6.10 19.15 -1.55
C THR A 52 -5.26 19.89 -2.58
N ASN A 53 -5.31 19.51 -3.86
CA ASN A 53 -4.33 19.92 -4.88
C ASN A 53 -2.88 19.60 -4.51
N GLU A 54 -2.67 18.67 -3.57
CA GLU A 54 -1.33 18.18 -3.21
C GLU A 54 -0.72 17.43 -4.40
N VAL A 55 0.54 17.71 -4.72
CA VAL A 55 1.26 17.03 -5.81
C VAL A 55 2.15 15.95 -5.20
N ILE A 56 2.01 14.73 -5.71
CA ILE A 56 2.83 13.58 -5.32
C ILE A 56 3.54 12.98 -6.52
N ASN A 57 4.64 12.28 -6.28
CA ASN A 57 5.30 11.47 -7.29
C ASN A 57 4.61 10.10 -7.37
N VAL A 58 4.43 9.60 -8.59
CA VAL A 58 3.84 8.31 -8.92
C VAL A 58 4.67 7.66 -10.02
N THR A 59 4.55 6.34 -10.16
CA THR A 59 5.25 5.62 -11.23
C THR A 59 4.70 6.01 -12.61
N GLU A 60 5.60 6.30 -13.54
CA GLU A 60 5.27 6.46 -14.96
C GLU A 60 5.02 5.08 -15.61
N THR A 61 3.98 4.99 -16.41
CA THR A 61 3.58 3.81 -17.19
C THR A 61 3.58 4.16 -18.68
N GLU A 62 3.52 3.15 -19.55
CA GLU A 62 3.46 3.38 -21.01
C GLU A 62 2.22 4.19 -21.44
N GLU A 63 1.16 4.17 -20.64
CA GLU A 63 -0.11 4.87 -20.88
C GLU A 63 -0.19 6.24 -20.20
N GLY A 64 0.79 6.62 -19.36
CA GLY A 64 0.79 7.88 -18.63
C GLY A 64 1.44 7.79 -17.26
N SER A 65 0.86 8.45 -16.25
CA SER A 65 1.29 8.33 -14.85
C SER A 65 0.22 7.59 -14.06
N ASN A 66 0.61 6.78 -13.08
CA ASN A 66 -0.34 6.04 -12.24
C ASN A 66 -1.19 7.00 -11.37
N CYS A 67 -2.39 6.55 -11.02
CA CYS A 67 -3.19 7.20 -10.00
C CYS A 67 -2.72 6.77 -8.61
N ALA A 68 -3.12 7.49 -7.57
CA ALA A 68 -2.93 7.05 -6.20
C ALA A 68 -4.14 7.35 -5.32
N MET A 69 -4.23 6.65 -4.20
CA MET A 69 -5.21 6.91 -3.15
C MET A 69 -4.52 7.00 -1.80
N LYS A 70 -4.91 7.99 -1.02
CA LYS A 70 -4.50 8.12 0.38
C LYS A 70 -5.63 7.68 1.29
N PHE A 71 -5.25 6.95 2.31
CA PHE A 71 -6.16 6.33 3.26
C PHE A 71 -6.02 6.94 4.65
N ASP A 72 -7.02 6.73 5.50
CA ASP A 72 -7.08 7.19 6.90
C ASP A 72 -5.97 6.62 7.79
N ASN A 73 -5.39 5.49 7.41
CA ASN A 73 -4.19 4.93 8.03
C ASN A 73 -2.89 5.73 7.76
N GLY A 74 -3.00 6.85 7.03
CA GLY A 74 -1.88 7.74 6.69
C GLY A 74 -1.02 7.26 5.53
N LYS A 75 -1.35 6.15 4.89
CA LYS A 75 -0.60 5.59 3.76
C LYS A 75 -1.22 6.02 2.43
N THR A 76 -0.36 6.22 1.44
CA THR A 76 -0.74 6.46 0.04
C THR A 76 -0.26 5.29 -0.79
N TYR A 77 -1.13 4.73 -1.60
CA TYR A 77 -0.81 3.61 -2.50
C TYR A 77 -1.19 3.97 -3.93
N GLU A 78 -0.35 3.55 -4.87
CA GLU A 78 -0.65 3.63 -6.29
C GLU A 78 -1.78 2.66 -6.66
N ILE A 79 -2.62 3.12 -7.58
CA ILE A 79 -3.79 2.39 -8.04
C ILE A 79 -3.89 2.48 -9.56
N ASP A 80 -4.47 1.45 -10.15
CA ASP A 80 -4.93 1.48 -11.53
C ASP A 80 -6.05 2.53 -11.66
N CYS A 81 -5.79 3.55 -12.49
CA CYS A 81 -6.70 4.68 -12.69
C CYS A 81 -8.08 4.22 -13.17
N ASP A 82 -8.14 3.27 -14.10
CA ASP A 82 -9.39 2.87 -14.76
C ASP A 82 -10.19 1.90 -13.89
N ARG A 83 -9.50 1.00 -13.20
CA ARG A 83 -10.13 -0.07 -12.43
C ARG A 83 -10.90 0.45 -11.22
N TYR A 84 -10.45 1.54 -10.60
CA TYR A 84 -10.94 1.97 -9.29
C TYR A 84 -11.60 3.36 -9.28
N LEU A 85 -12.05 3.83 -10.44
CA LEU A 85 -12.82 5.09 -10.57
C LEU A 85 -14.09 5.11 -9.71
N THR A 86 -14.75 3.96 -9.54
CA THR A 86 -16.07 3.86 -8.88
C THR A 86 -16.03 4.01 -7.36
N TYR A 87 -14.84 4.02 -6.75
CA TYR A 87 -14.68 4.23 -5.31
C TYR A 87 -14.62 5.74 -5.01
N LYS A 88 -15.39 6.15 -4.01
CA LYS A 88 -15.53 7.56 -3.64
C LYS A 88 -14.62 7.91 -2.47
N ILE A 89 -14.26 9.19 -2.38
CA ILE A 89 -13.65 9.73 -1.17
C ILE A 89 -14.68 9.63 -0.02
N ASP A 90 -14.19 9.45 1.20
CA ASP A 90 -14.93 9.19 2.44
C ASP A 90 -15.65 7.82 2.44
N GLU A 91 -15.27 6.90 1.53
CA GLU A 91 -15.78 5.53 1.46
C GLU A 91 -14.88 4.56 2.25
N THR A 92 -15.47 3.74 3.13
CA THR A 92 -14.76 2.66 3.82
C THR A 92 -14.66 1.41 2.95
N VAL A 93 -13.43 0.93 2.74
CA VAL A 93 -13.10 -0.20 1.88
C VAL A 93 -12.15 -1.18 2.59
N TYR A 94 -12.06 -2.38 2.04
CA TYR A 94 -11.03 -3.35 2.37
C TYR A 94 -10.01 -3.38 1.26
N ILE A 95 -8.73 -3.17 1.59
CA ILE A 95 -7.63 -3.23 0.63
C ILE A 95 -6.68 -4.37 0.95
N THR A 96 -6.07 -4.92 -0.10
CA THR A 96 -4.81 -5.66 -0.01
C THR A 96 -3.77 -4.93 -0.84
N THR A 97 -2.54 -4.92 -0.34
CA THR A 97 -1.44 -4.18 -0.95
C THR A 97 -0.28 -5.13 -1.27
N GLU A 98 0.45 -4.75 -2.30
CA GLU A 98 1.66 -5.42 -2.75
C GLU A 98 2.70 -4.33 -3.07
N GLY A 99 3.66 -4.14 -2.16
CA GLY A 99 4.59 -3.01 -2.22
C GLY A 99 3.88 -1.66 -2.04
N ASN A 100 4.08 -0.76 -3.01
CA ASN A 100 3.45 0.57 -3.09
C ASN A 100 2.11 0.56 -3.84
N HIS A 101 1.61 -0.60 -4.28
CA HIS A 101 0.37 -0.70 -5.07
C HIS A 101 -0.77 -1.36 -4.30
N VAL A 102 -2.00 -0.93 -4.59
CA VAL A 102 -3.22 -1.66 -4.19
C VAL A 102 -3.43 -2.81 -5.15
N LYS A 103 -3.26 -4.03 -4.64
CA LYS A 103 -3.54 -5.27 -5.38
C LYS A 103 -5.05 -5.45 -5.58
N GLU A 104 -5.81 -5.20 -4.53
CA GLU A 104 -7.26 -5.36 -4.55
C GLU A 104 -7.95 -4.41 -3.57
N ILE A 105 -9.13 -3.95 -3.95
CA ILE A 105 -10.03 -3.11 -3.14
C ILE A 105 -11.46 -3.64 -3.26
N ARG A 106 -12.15 -3.76 -2.13
CA ARG A 106 -13.52 -4.29 -2.05
C ARG A 106 -14.34 -3.51 -1.02
N ARG A 107 -15.63 -3.35 -1.25
CA ARG A 107 -16.59 -2.78 -0.27
C ARG A 107 -16.97 -3.76 0.84
N LYS A 108 -16.94 -5.06 0.52
CA LYS A 108 -17.29 -6.16 1.43
C LYS A 108 -16.04 -7.00 1.68
N ARG A 109 -15.99 -7.57 2.89
CA ARG A 109 -14.92 -8.46 3.32
C ARG A 109 -14.94 -9.77 2.54
#